data_AF-A0A536JSV8-F1
#
_entry.id   AF-A0A536JSV8-F1
#
_cell.length_a   1.000
_cell.length_b   1.000
_cell.length_c   1.000
_cell.angle_alpha   90.00
_cell.angle_beta   90.00
_cell.angle_gamma   90.00
#
_symmetry.space_group_name_H-M   'P 1'
#
loop_
_entity.id
_entity.type
_entity.pdbx_description
1 polymer ?
#
loop_
_entity_poly.entity_id
_entity_poly.type
_entity_poly.pdbx_seq_one_letter_code
_entity_poly.pdbx_strand_id
1 'polypeptide(L)'
;MRRFLAGLAAVAAALIATTQPAAACAGLIGPNGAVNLLRTTTFAGYHDGVEHYVTSFQFAGGSGQFGSLIPLPGVPDKVEKGGAWTLQRLIRETTPVRLDAAFRSAQAAGAAEKAVVLMEVRIDALDITVLKGGGAEVGQWATEHGFRLPPAAPEVLDFYANRSPIFLAAVFDADAAKARGQRIGDGTPVHVTIPTANPWVPLRILGLGKNADDRIDADVYLLTDQRPALLPYPFANGMRLDHSALATASLLDDLRSDKGMGWIPQSGWLSKIAIDASASQLTYDLAVDTKGASPSRVAAGLEAPASVKSSSGQPSSDQITLIGLALAAFGAIFLLRKGQPVIG
;
A
#
# COMPACT_ATOMS: atom_id res chain seq x y z
N MET A 1 25.72 46.70 20.81
CA MET A 1 26.14 45.78 19.73
C MET A 1 26.14 44.31 20.17
N ARG A 2 27.16 43.77 20.89
CA ARG A 2 27.23 42.31 21.25
C ARG A 2 25.92 41.68 21.76
N ARG A 3 25.20 42.32 22.70
CA ARG A 3 23.91 41.82 23.23
C ARG A 3 22.76 41.79 22.20
N PHE A 4 22.77 42.68 21.20
CA PHE A 4 21.77 42.69 20.11
C PHE A 4 22.01 41.55 19.11
N LEU A 5 23.27 41.27 18.78
CA LEU A 5 23.64 40.15 17.90
C LEU A 5 23.25 38.78 18.53
N ALA A 6 23.42 38.63 19.84
CA ALA A 6 22.98 37.43 20.56
C ALA A 6 21.45 37.25 20.51
N GLY A 7 20.67 38.34 20.67
CA GLY A 7 19.22 38.29 20.53
C GLY A 7 18.76 37.92 19.12
N LEU A 8 19.40 38.49 18.09
CA LEU A 8 19.08 38.18 16.69
C LEU A 8 19.38 36.70 16.35
N ALA A 9 20.50 36.17 16.86
CA ALA A 9 20.87 34.76 16.69
C ALA A 9 19.89 33.81 17.39
N ALA A 10 19.38 34.17 18.58
CA ALA A 10 18.38 33.37 19.29
C ALA A 10 17.02 33.33 18.54
N VAL A 11 16.59 34.45 17.97
CA VAL A 11 15.37 34.50 17.14
C VAL A 11 15.56 33.74 15.82
N ALA A 12 16.72 33.88 15.17
CA ALA A 12 17.05 33.11 13.98
C ALA A 12 17.09 31.58 14.23
N ALA A 13 17.57 31.16 15.41
CA ALA A 13 17.55 29.75 15.81
C ALA A 13 16.13 29.24 16.13
N ALA A 14 15.29 30.07 16.74
CA ALA A 14 13.88 29.71 17.01
C ALA A 14 13.04 29.57 15.71
N LEU A 15 13.41 30.29 14.65
CA LEU A 15 12.78 30.18 13.32
C LEU A 15 13.20 28.94 12.51
N ILE A 16 14.02 28.05 13.07
CA ILE A 16 14.33 26.72 12.50
C ILE A 16 13.25 25.68 12.89
N ALA A 17 12.19 26.12 13.59
CA ALA A 17 11.10 25.25 14.02
C ALA A 17 10.21 24.77 12.84
N THR A 18 10.23 23.46 12.62
CA THR A 18 9.14 22.64 12.03
C THR A 18 8.61 23.04 10.66
N THR A 19 9.31 22.61 9.60
CA THR A 19 8.66 22.17 8.35
C THR A 19 8.77 20.66 8.24
N GLN A 20 7.64 19.96 8.34
CA GLN A 20 7.61 18.49 8.32
C GLN A 20 7.43 17.95 6.88
N PRO A 21 8.09 16.85 6.49
CA PRO A 21 8.16 16.39 5.10
C PRO A 21 6.91 15.72 4.50
N ALA A 22 6.98 15.56 3.18
CA ALA A 22 6.18 14.61 2.43
C ALA A 22 6.40 13.14 2.86
N ALA A 23 5.40 12.29 2.62
CA ALA A 23 5.48 10.84 2.84
C ALA A 23 4.85 10.05 1.69
N ALA A 24 5.35 8.84 1.46
CA ALA A 24 5.00 8.01 0.31
C ALA A 24 4.00 6.92 0.65
N CYS A 25 3.16 6.54 -0.32
CA CYS A 25 2.15 5.44 -0.26
C CYS A 25 2.77 4.04 -0.15
N ALA A 26 3.82 3.92 0.68
CA ALA A 26 4.70 2.79 0.84
C ALA A 26 5.34 2.88 2.25
N GLY A 27 5.16 1.85 3.08
CA GLY A 27 5.68 1.85 4.45
C GLY A 27 7.18 1.62 4.44
N LEU A 28 7.97 2.51 5.04
CA LEU A 28 9.45 2.47 4.97
C LEU A 28 10.04 1.45 5.96
N ILE A 29 10.98 0.65 5.51
CA ILE A 29 11.66 -0.37 6.32
C ILE A 29 13.16 -0.38 5.97
N GLY A 30 14.03 -0.54 6.96
CA GLY A 30 15.48 -0.54 6.69
C GLY A 30 16.32 -1.06 7.84
N PRO A 31 17.60 -1.39 7.58
CA PRO A 31 18.46 -2.04 8.56
C PRO A 31 18.88 -1.10 9.70
N ASN A 32 18.82 0.23 9.54
CA ASN A 32 19.23 1.19 10.59
C ASN A 32 18.38 2.48 10.65
N GLY A 33 17.23 2.57 9.97
CA GLY A 33 16.35 3.74 10.00
C GLY A 33 16.98 5.07 9.51
N ALA A 34 18.12 5.00 8.82
CA ALA A 34 18.97 6.16 8.49
C ALA A 34 18.59 6.84 7.15
N VAL A 35 17.63 6.30 6.43
CA VAL A 35 17.27 6.63 5.05
C VAL A 35 15.96 7.40 5.05
N ASN A 36 15.84 8.42 4.21
CA ASN A 36 14.60 9.16 4.02
C ASN A 36 14.04 8.96 2.62
N LEU A 37 12.75 8.64 2.55
CA LEU A 37 11.96 8.71 1.33
C LEU A 37 11.50 10.16 1.16
N LEU A 38 11.98 10.84 0.11
CA LEU A 38 11.97 12.31 0.00
C LEU A 38 10.58 12.88 -0.34
N ARG A 39 10.03 12.41 -1.45
CA ARG A 39 8.70 12.73 -1.97
C ARG A 39 8.29 11.57 -2.88
N THR A 40 7.03 11.15 -2.82
CA THR A 40 6.45 10.23 -3.79
C THR A 40 5.17 10.84 -4.31
N THR A 41 5.01 10.74 -5.62
CA THR A 41 3.77 11.03 -6.31
C THR A 41 3.21 9.70 -6.77
N THR A 42 1.98 9.40 -6.36
CA THR A 42 1.27 8.19 -6.76
C THR A 42 0.34 8.52 -7.90
N PHE A 43 0.37 7.72 -8.96
CA PHE A 43 -0.63 7.74 -10.03
C PHE A 43 -1.34 6.39 -10.06
N ALA A 44 -2.61 6.37 -9.69
CA ALA A 44 -3.47 5.20 -9.85
C ALA A 44 -4.40 5.48 -11.04
N GLY A 45 -3.98 5.03 -12.22
CA GLY A 45 -4.82 5.03 -13.41
C GLY A 45 -5.72 3.80 -13.43
N TYR A 46 -6.91 3.91 -14.02
CA TYR A 46 -7.81 2.78 -14.23
C TYR A 46 -8.54 2.90 -15.56
N HIS A 47 -8.52 1.82 -16.33
CA HIS A 47 -9.15 1.69 -17.64
C HIS A 47 -9.57 0.22 -17.84
N ASP A 48 -10.75 -0.03 -18.42
CA ASP A 48 -11.21 -1.37 -18.87
C ASP A 48 -11.07 -2.54 -17.86
N GLY A 49 -11.18 -2.26 -16.55
CA GLY A 49 -11.08 -3.29 -15.49
C GLY A 49 -9.65 -3.53 -14.97
N VAL A 50 -8.71 -2.67 -15.33
CA VAL A 50 -7.30 -2.78 -14.97
C VAL A 50 -6.85 -1.50 -14.29
N GLU A 51 -6.28 -1.64 -13.08
CA GLU A 51 -5.53 -0.58 -12.43
C GLU A 51 -4.07 -0.59 -12.90
N HIS A 52 -3.58 0.60 -13.27
CA HIS A 52 -2.20 0.88 -13.61
C HIS A 52 -1.62 1.81 -12.54
N TYR A 53 -1.07 1.21 -11.49
CA TYR A 53 -0.47 1.91 -10.36
C TYR A 53 0.99 2.25 -10.68
N VAL A 54 1.30 3.53 -10.85
CA VAL A 54 2.65 4.05 -11.09
C VAL A 54 3.10 4.84 -9.86
N THR A 55 4.22 4.42 -9.28
CA THR A 55 4.85 5.09 -8.14
C THR A 55 6.33 5.30 -8.40
N SER A 56 6.92 6.33 -7.79
CA SER A 56 8.36 6.60 -7.86
C SER A 56 8.97 6.65 -6.47
N PHE A 57 10.01 5.85 -6.28
CA PHE A 57 10.79 5.80 -5.05
C PHE A 57 11.99 6.75 -5.15
N GLN A 58 12.06 7.75 -4.27
CA GLN A 58 13.16 8.72 -4.18
C GLN A 58 13.79 8.69 -2.80
N PHE A 59 15.03 8.23 -2.69
CA PHE A 59 15.70 8.03 -1.40
C PHE A 59 16.87 8.98 -1.19
N ALA A 60 17.10 9.38 0.06
CA ALA A 60 18.22 10.19 0.49
C ALA A 60 18.88 9.65 1.77
N GLY A 61 20.22 9.59 1.75
CA GLY A 61 21.05 9.13 2.85
C GLY A 61 21.08 7.60 3.02
N GLY A 62 22.03 7.13 3.84
CA GLY A 62 22.27 5.70 4.09
C GLY A 62 23.31 5.06 3.16
N SER A 63 23.64 3.81 3.47
CA SER A 63 24.47 2.90 2.70
C SER A 63 23.99 1.45 2.93
N GLY A 64 24.26 0.54 2.00
CA GLY A 64 23.60 -0.76 1.96
C GLY A 64 22.13 -0.67 1.51
N GLN A 65 21.38 -1.74 1.76
CA GLN A 65 20.00 -1.91 1.28
C GLN A 65 18.95 -1.35 2.24
N PHE A 66 17.80 -0.97 1.70
CA PHE A 66 16.59 -0.56 2.43
C PHE A 66 15.37 -0.75 1.52
N GLY A 67 14.17 -0.87 2.09
CA GLY A 67 13.00 -1.23 1.29
C GLY A 67 11.69 -0.61 1.77
N SER A 68 10.62 -0.93 1.05
CA SER A 68 9.30 -0.44 1.35
C SER A 68 8.21 -1.41 0.94
N LEU A 69 7.13 -1.50 1.73
CA LEU A 69 5.95 -2.31 1.44
C LEU A 69 4.81 -1.44 0.91
N ILE A 70 4.28 -1.81 -0.26
CA ILE A 70 3.07 -1.27 -0.86
C ILE A 70 1.99 -2.38 -0.87
N PRO A 71 0.95 -2.27 -0.03
CA PRO A 71 -0.24 -3.11 -0.13
C PRO A 71 -0.92 -2.94 -1.49
N LEU A 72 -1.35 -4.04 -2.13
CA LEU A 72 -2.00 -4.01 -3.45
C LEU A 72 -3.46 -4.48 -3.39
N PRO A 73 -4.36 -3.91 -4.22
CA PRO A 73 -5.76 -4.33 -4.30
C PRO A 73 -5.97 -5.78 -4.79
N GLY A 74 -5.01 -6.33 -5.52
CA GLY A 74 -5.07 -7.68 -6.08
C GLY A 74 -3.69 -8.17 -6.54
N VAL A 75 -3.64 -9.36 -7.15
CA VAL A 75 -2.41 -9.88 -7.76
C VAL A 75 -2.12 -9.10 -9.04
N PRO A 76 -0.92 -8.53 -9.23
CA PRO A 76 -0.54 -7.89 -10.47
C PRO A 76 -0.22 -8.93 -11.55
N ASP A 77 -0.76 -8.73 -12.76
CA ASP A 77 -0.36 -9.47 -13.97
C ASP A 77 1.05 -9.08 -14.40
N LYS A 78 1.49 -7.86 -14.07
CA LYS A 78 2.77 -7.31 -14.51
C LYS A 78 3.32 -6.27 -13.53
N VAL A 79 4.63 -6.32 -13.32
CA VAL A 79 5.44 -5.29 -12.68
C VAL A 79 6.59 -4.94 -13.63
N GLU A 80 6.73 -3.66 -13.99
CA GLU A 80 7.79 -3.21 -14.90
C GLU A 80 8.29 -1.79 -14.59
N LYS A 81 9.37 -1.39 -15.28
CA LYS A 81 9.89 -0.02 -15.20
C LYS A 81 8.90 0.94 -15.86
N GLY A 82 8.30 1.81 -15.04
CA GLY A 82 7.31 2.77 -15.49
C GLY A 82 7.89 3.93 -16.30
N GLY A 83 6.98 4.79 -16.76
CA GLY A 83 7.30 6.01 -17.49
C GLY A 83 8.21 6.96 -16.72
N ALA A 84 9.18 7.57 -17.41
CA ALA A 84 10.21 8.40 -16.79
C ALA A 84 9.72 9.81 -16.41
N TRP A 85 8.62 10.28 -16.99
CA TRP A 85 8.17 11.67 -16.88
C TRP A 85 6.66 11.84 -16.69
N THR A 86 5.87 10.77 -16.81
CA THR A 86 4.43 10.66 -16.45
C THR A 86 4.07 11.44 -15.18
N LEU A 87 4.73 11.12 -14.06
CA LEU A 87 4.48 11.76 -12.77
C LEU A 87 4.89 13.25 -12.80
N GLN A 88 5.98 13.59 -13.48
CA GLN A 88 6.42 14.98 -13.66
C GLN A 88 5.41 15.78 -14.50
N ARG A 89 4.75 15.16 -15.47
CA ARG A 89 3.76 15.78 -16.34
C ARG A 89 2.43 16.02 -15.63
N LEU A 90 2.00 15.07 -14.79
CA LEU A 90 0.85 15.21 -13.90
C LEU A 90 1.06 16.34 -12.87
N ILE A 91 2.26 16.42 -12.29
CA ILE A 91 2.65 17.56 -11.44
C ILE A 91 2.55 18.87 -12.22
N ARG A 92 3.15 18.95 -13.43
CA ARG A 92 3.12 20.15 -14.28
C ARG A 92 1.72 20.61 -14.70
N GLU A 93 0.78 19.69 -14.93
CA GLU A 93 -0.62 20.04 -15.28
C GLU A 93 -1.36 20.71 -14.11
N THR A 94 -0.97 20.40 -12.86
CA THR A 94 -1.80 20.63 -11.67
C THR A 94 -1.12 21.38 -10.53
N THR A 95 0.09 21.91 -10.74
CA THR A 95 0.93 22.44 -9.65
C THR A 95 1.61 23.77 -10.02
N PRO A 96 1.14 24.90 -9.47
CA PRO A 96 1.95 26.11 -9.30
C PRO A 96 3.13 25.80 -8.36
N VAL A 97 4.34 26.19 -8.75
CA VAL A 97 5.62 25.68 -8.19
C VAL A 97 5.86 26.02 -6.70
N ARG A 98 6.09 24.99 -5.85
CA ARG A 98 6.82 24.99 -4.54
C ARG A 98 7.43 23.60 -4.23
N LEU A 99 8.30 23.46 -3.19
CA LEU A 99 9.22 22.30 -2.94
C LEU A 99 9.46 21.97 -1.42
N ASP A 100 10.10 20.81 -1.12
CA ASP A 100 10.99 20.44 0.06
C ASP A 100 10.64 19.22 1.02
N ALA A 101 11.62 18.72 1.85
CA ALA A 101 11.64 17.49 2.72
C ALA A 101 12.65 17.56 3.94
N ALA A 102 13.02 16.60 4.85
CA ALA A 102 12.95 15.11 5.04
C ALA A 102 13.01 14.62 6.57
N PHE A 103 12.87 13.30 6.90
CA PHE A 103 12.44 12.67 8.22
C PHE A 103 13.52 11.94 9.13
N ARG A 104 13.14 11.18 10.23
CA ARG A 104 13.76 9.93 10.85
C ARG A 104 13.10 9.37 12.18
N SER A 105 13.01 8.02 12.40
CA SER A 105 13.21 7.19 13.67
C SER A 105 12.51 5.78 13.68
N ALA A 106 12.66 4.92 14.72
CA ALA A 106 12.20 3.49 14.82
C ALA A 106 12.11 3.00 16.32
N GLN A 107 11.78 1.78 16.83
CA GLN A 107 11.59 0.32 16.44
C GLN A 107 10.76 -0.38 17.60
N ALA A 108 10.32 -1.66 17.79
CA ALA A 108 10.25 -3.05 17.23
C ALA A 108 9.06 -3.81 17.99
N ALA A 109 8.77 -5.14 18.15
CA ALA A 109 9.03 -6.51 17.58
C ALA A 109 8.09 -7.60 18.27
N GLY A 110 7.99 -8.86 17.76
CA GLY A 110 7.19 -10.05 18.27
C GLY A 110 7.12 -11.19 17.20
N ALA A 111 6.62 -12.44 17.44
CA ALA A 111 6.86 -13.58 16.49
C ALA A 111 5.71 -14.62 16.18
N ALA A 112 5.59 -15.06 14.91
CA ALA A 112 4.81 -16.20 14.35
C ALA A 112 5.32 -16.59 12.90
N GLU A 113 4.56 -17.38 12.08
CA GLU A 113 4.99 -18.07 10.81
C GLU A 113 4.90 -17.26 9.46
N LYS A 114 5.17 -17.93 8.31
CA LYS A 114 5.79 -17.42 7.04
C LYS A 114 4.87 -17.12 5.82
N ALA A 115 5.34 -16.21 4.94
CA ALA A 115 4.70 -15.81 3.65
C ALA A 115 5.12 -16.61 2.41
N VAL A 116 4.40 -16.38 1.29
CA VAL A 116 4.65 -16.94 -0.05
C VAL A 116 5.05 -15.85 -1.05
N VAL A 117 6.03 -16.13 -1.92
CA VAL A 117 6.42 -15.26 -3.06
C VAL A 117 5.62 -15.62 -4.31
N LEU A 118 5.15 -14.61 -5.06
CA LEU A 118 4.40 -14.77 -6.32
C LEU A 118 5.21 -14.39 -7.56
N MET A 119 6.03 -13.34 -7.49
CA MET A 119 6.81 -12.80 -8.61
C MET A 119 8.01 -11.99 -8.10
N GLU A 120 9.13 -12.05 -8.82
CA GLU A 120 10.32 -11.25 -8.58
C GLU A 120 10.77 -10.53 -9.87
N VAL A 121 11.08 -9.24 -9.78
CA VAL A 121 11.49 -8.40 -10.93
C VAL A 121 12.54 -7.38 -10.48
N ARG A 122 13.68 -7.30 -11.17
CA ARG A 122 14.68 -6.25 -10.93
C ARG A 122 14.47 -5.05 -11.85
N ILE A 123 14.28 -3.87 -11.28
CA ILE A 123 14.07 -2.58 -11.98
C ILE A 123 15.18 -1.62 -11.55
N ASP A 124 16.17 -1.41 -12.41
CA ASP A 124 17.40 -0.66 -12.11
C ASP A 124 18.06 -1.15 -10.79
N ALA A 125 18.04 -0.33 -9.74
CA ALA A 125 18.56 -0.61 -8.40
C ALA A 125 17.51 -1.14 -7.42
N LEU A 126 16.26 -1.32 -7.86
CA LEU A 126 15.20 -1.97 -7.09
C LEU A 126 15.14 -3.46 -7.42
N ASP A 127 15.20 -4.32 -6.40
CA ASP A 127 14.59 -5.65 -6.44
C ASP A 127 13.14 -5.53 -5.98
N ILE A 128 12.20 -5.97 -6.82
CA ILE A 128 10.77 -5.99 -6.49
C ILE A 128 10.31 -7.42 -6.28
N THR A 129 9.62 -7.68 -5.17
CA THR A 129 9.02 -8.97 -4.84
C THR A 129 7.54 -8.78 -4.56
N VAL A 130 6.68 -9.52 -5.26
CA VAL A 130 5.25 -9.60 -4.96
C VAL A 130 5.01 -10.78 -4.04
N LEU A 131 4.36 -10.51 -2.91
CA LEU A 131 4.15 -11.43 -1.80
C LEU A 131 2.65 -11.71 -1.63
N LYS A 132 2.35 -12.90 -1.11
CA LYS A 132 1.04 -13.30 -0.60
C LYS A 132 1.16 -13.83 0.83
N GLY A 133 0.43 -13.25 1.76
CA GLY A 133 0.39 -13.67 3.16
C GLY A 133 -0.49 -12.78 4.04
N GLY A 134 -0.66 -13.17 5.31
CA GLY A 134 -1.13 -12.29 6.37
C GLY A 134 -0.10 -11.20 6.72
N GLY A 135 -0.45 -10.29 7.64
CA GLY A 135 0.45 -9.20 8.01
C GLY A 135 1.66 -9.67 8.82
N ALA A 136 1.46 -10.69 9.67
CA ALA A 136 2.54 -11.38 10.38
C ALA A 136 3.52 -12.05 9.40
N GLU A 137 3.01 -12.80 8.43
CA GLU A 137 3.76 -13.56 7.44
C GLU A 137 4.65 -12.64 6.57
N VAL A 138 4.09 -11.54 6.08
CA VAL A 138 4.80 -10.53 5.29
C VAL A 138 5.82 -9.77 6.15
N GLY A 139 5.49 -9.55 7.44
CA GLY A 139 6.43 -9.03 8.42
C GLY A 139 7.62 -9.96 8.70
N GLN A 140 7.40 -11.28 8.79
CA GLN A 140 8.48 -12.26 8.87
C GLN A 140 9.35 -12.21 7.62
N TRP A 141 8.77 -12.22 6.42
CA TRP A 141 9.54 -12.13 5.18
C TRP A 141 10.46 -10.89 5.17
N ALA A 142 9.94 -9.72 5.55
CA ALA A 142 10.74 -8.49 5.61
C ALA A 142 11.88 -8.58 6.63
N THR A 143 11.66 -9.27 7.75
CA THR A 143 12.68 -9.48 8.80
C THR A 143 13.75 -10.47 8.35
N GLU A 144 13.37 -11.54 7.65
CA GLU A 144 14.30 -12.53 7.08
C GLU A 144 15.19 -11.92 5.98
N HIS A 145 14.70 -10.89 5.27
CA HIS A 145 15.46 -10.11 4.29
C HIS A 145 16.19 -8.89 4.90
N GLY A 146 16.32 -8.83 6.24
CA GLY A 146 17.17 -7.86 6.95
C GLY A 146 16.54 -6.50 7.26
N PHE A 147 15.25 -6.30 6.99
CA PHE A 147 14.55 -5.04 7.28
C PHE A 147 13.94 -5.05 8.69
N ARG A 148 14.10 -3.96 9.46
CA ARG A 148 13.50 -3.86 10.79
C ARG A 148 12.15 -3.13 10.77
N LEU A 149 11.08 -3.82 11.17
CA LEU A 149 9.72 -3.28 11.21
C LEU A 149 9.49 -2.25 12.34
N PRO A 150 8.69 -1.20 12.11
CA PRO A 150 8.13 -0.35 13.18
C PRO A 150 7.18 -1.11 14.13
N PRO A 151 6.95 -0.65 15.38
CA PRO A 151 6.04 -1.29 16.33
C PRO A 151 4.60 -1.46 15.81
N ALA A 152 4.11 -0.49 15.04
CA ALA A 152 2.77 -0.52 14.46
C ALA A 152 2.63 -1.43 13.23
N ALA A 153 3.73 -2.03 12.73
CA ALA A 153 3.70 -2.79 11.49
C ALA A 153 2.75 -4.00 11.51
N PRO A 154 2.67 -4.83 12.56
CA PRO A 154 1.76 -5.98 12.54
C PRO A 154 0.30 -5.56 12.35
N GLU A 155 -0.17 -4.59 13.13
CA GLU A 155 -1.55 -4.08 13.05
C GLU A 155 -1.86 -3.44 11.70
N VAL A 156 -0.94 -2.62 11.17
CA VAL A 156 -1.11 -1.96 9.87
C VAL A 156 -1.08 -2.99 8.73
N LEU A 157 -0.18 -3.97 8.78
CA LEU A 157 -0.09 -5.02 7.76
C LEU A 157 -1.32 -5.96 7.82
N ASP A 158 -1.84 -6.29 9.00
CA ASP A 158 -3.08 -7.08 9.13
C ASP A 158 -4.31 -6.29 8.63
N PHE A 159 -4.38 -4.99 8.89
CA PHE A 159 -5.40 -4.09 8.32
C PHE A 159 -5.41 -4.10 6.79
N TYR A 160 -4.25 -4.34 6.15
CA TYR A 160 -4.18 -4.58 4.71
C TYR A 160 -4.51 -6.03 4.33
N ALA A 161 -3.86 -7.01 4.96
CA ALA A 161 -3.96 -8.42 4.58
C ALA A 161 -5.38 -9.00 4.66
N ASN A 162 -6.19 -8.53 5.62
CA ASN A 162 -7.59 -8.91 5.74
C ASN A 162 -8.45 -8.46 4.53
N ARG A 163 -8.07 -7.38 3.84
CA ARG A 163 -8.76 -6.84 2.66
C ARG A 163 -8.16 -7.34 1.35
N SER A 164 -6.84 -7.41 1.28
CA SER A 164 -6.08 -8.06 0.21
C SER A 164 -4.77 -8.59 0.79
N PRO A 165 -4.48 -9.90 0.73
CA PRO A 165 -3.25 -10.49 1.26
C PRO A 165 -2.04 -10.25 0.33
N ILE A 166 -2.10 -9.30 -0.59
CA ILE A 166 -1.07 -9.05 -1.62
C ILE A 166 -0.28 -7.79 -1.30
N PHE A 167 1.04 -7.93 -1.28
CA PHE A 167 1.97 -6.83 -1.01
C PHE A 167 3.09 -6.82 -2.05
N LEU A 168 3.52 -5.63 -2.44
CA LEU A 168 4.73 -5.41 -3.21
C LEU A 168 5.81 -4.90 -2.26
N ALA A 169 6.88 -5.69 -2.09
CA ALA A 169 8.11 -5.25 -1.46
C ALA A 169 9.04 -4.68 -2.53
N ALA A 170 9.53 -3.46 -2.32
CA ALA A 170 10.55 -2.84 -3.17
C ALA A 170 11.82 -2.62 -2.35
N VAL A 171 12.91 -3.29 -2.70
CA VAL A 171 14.21 -3.23 -2.03
C VAL A 171 15.20 -2.47 -2.90
N PHE A 172 15.71 -1.34 -2.41
CA PHE A 172 16.71 -0.53 -3.10
C PHE A 172 18.13 -0.87 -2.64
N ASP A 173 19.02 -1.03 -3.61
CA ASP A 173 20.46 -1.24 -3.38
C ASP A 173 21.24 0.05 -3.69
N ALA A 174 21.70 0.73 -2.65
CA ALA A 174 22.38 2.02 -2.76
C ALA A 174 23.76 1.94 -3.43
N ASP A 175 24.45 0.80 -3.32
CA ASP A 175 25.77 0.61 -3.91
C ASP A 175 25.65 0.26 -5.40
N ALA A 176 24.65 -0.53 -5.79
CA ALA A 176 24.27 -0.75 -7.19
C ALA A 176 23.71 0.52 -7.87
N ALA A 177 23.01 1.39 -7.15
CA ALA A 177 22.58 2.69 -7.65
C ALA A 177 23.77 3.63 -7.92
N LYS A 178 24.69 3.71 -6.95
CA LYS A 178 25.94 4.49 -7.04
C LYS A 178 26.85 4.00 -8.17
N ALA A 179 26.99 2.68 -8.35
CA ALA A 179 27.76 2.09 -9.44
C ALA A 179 27.21 2.44 -10.84
N ARG A 180 25.91 2.77 -10.94
CA ARG A 180 25.25 3.23 -12.18
C ARG A 180 25.20 4.75 -12.33
N GLY A 181 25.73 5.51 -11.36
CA GLY A 181 25.70 6.97 -11.37
C GLY A 181 24.32 7.59 -11.13
N GLN A 182 23.35 6.84 -10.58
CA GLN A 182 22.06 7.40 -10.16
C GLN A 182 22.28 8.42 -9.03
N ARG A 183 21.71 9.62 -9.16
CA ARG A 183 21.85 10.69 -8.15
C ARG A 183 20.73 10.62 -7.13
N ILE A 184 20.97 11.22 -5.96
CA ILE A 184 19.93 11.43 -4.95
C ILE A 184 18.82 12.29 -5.58
N GLY A 185 17.59 11.75 -5.62
CA GLY A 185 16.45 12.36 -6.31
C GLY A 185 16.16 11.83 -7.73
N ASP A 186 17.06 11.07 -8.36
CA ASP A 186 16.77 10.35 -9.62
C ASP A 186 15.85 9.15 -9.31
N GLY A 187 14.56 9.43 -9.09
CA GLY A 187 13.56 8.45 -8.66
C GLY A 187 13.32 7.35 -9.69
N THR A 188 13.25 6.10 -9.23
CA THR A 188 12.98 4.95 -10.11
C THR A 188 11.47 4.69 -10.17
N PRO A 189 10.80 4.92 -11.33
CA PRO A 189 9.38 4.64 -11.48
C PRO A 189 9.12 3.15 -11.66
N VAL A 190 8.19 2.61 -10.87
CA VAL A 190 7.67 1.26 -10.99
C VAL A 190 6.21 1.36 -11.42
N HIS A 191 5.84 0.63 -12.46
CA HIS A 191 4.49 0.51 -12.99
C HIS A 191 3.99 -0.91 -12.72
N VAL A 192 2.87 -0.99 -12.00
CA VAL A 192 2.20 -2.22 -11.60
C VAL A 192 0.86 -2.26 -12.33
N THR A 193 0.54 -3.38 -12.95
CA THR A 193 -0.71 -3.59 -13.70
C THR A 193 -1.52 -4.69 -13.00
N ILE A 194 -2.72 -4.35 -12.54
CA ILE A 194 -3.54 -5.14 -11.62
C ILE A 194 -4.98 -5.23 -12.15
N PRO A 195 -5.46 -6.40 -12.58
CA PRO A 195 -6.88 -6.61 -12.83
C PRO A 195 -7.68 -6.41 -11.54
N THR A 196 -8.64 -5.48 -11.53
CA THR A 196 -9.49 -5.19 -10.37
C THR A 196 -10.85 -4.64 -10.78
N ALA A 197 -11.88 -4.90 -9.98
CA ALA A 197 -13.23 -4.36 -10.23
C ALA A 197 -13.37 -2.86 -9.85
N ASN A 198 -12.48 -2.36 -8.99
CA ASN A 198 -12.34 -0.96 -8.58
C ASN A 198 -11.01 -0.80 -7.82
N PRO A 199 -10.24 0.29 -8.03
CA PRO A 199 -8.97 0.52 -7.36
C PRO A 199 -9.15 1.14 -5.96
N TRP A 200 -8.12 1.06 -5.12
CA TRP A 200 -8.03 1.81 -3.87
C TRP A 200 -6.57 2.16 -3.55
N VAL A 201 -6.34 3.34 -2.97
CA VAL A 201 -4.98 3.87 -2.72
C VAL A 201 -4.59 3.66 -1.25
N PRO A 202 -3.46 3.01 -0.93
CA PRO A 202 -2.99 2.82 0.44
C PRO A 202 -2.56 4.16 1.06
N LEU A 203 -3.46 4.77 1.84
CA LEU A 203 -3.19 6.02 2.58
C LEU A 203 -2.82 5.75 4.05
N ARG A 204 -3.29 4.66 4.68
CA ARG A 204 -2.87 4.36 6.06
C ARG A 204 -1.40 3.97 6.15
N ILE A 205 -0.85 3.31 5.12
CA ILE A 205 0.57 2.94 5.06
C ILE A 205 1.50 4.18 5.09
N LEU A 206 1.00 5.37 4.72
CA LEU A 206 1.71 6.65 4.84
C LEU A 206 2.16 6.92 6.29
N GLY A 207 1.42 6.40 7.28
CA GLY A 207 1.70 6.49 8.71
C GLY A 207 2.70 5.46 9.25
N LEU A 208 3.09 4.44 8.47
CA LEU A 208 3.91 3.35 9.00
C LEU A 208 5.36 3.77 9.21
N GLY A 209 5.83 3.70 10.46
CA GLY A 209 7.17 4.16 10.86
C GLY A 209 7.22 5.62 11.33
N LYS A 210 6.06 6.24 11.56
CA LYS A 210 5.92 7.61 12.06
C LYS A 210 5.36 7.68 13.47
N ASN A 211 5.60 8.81 14.13
CA ASN A 211 4.90 9.25 15.33
C ASN A 211 3.52 9.82 14.96
N ALA A 212 2.58 9.87 15.91
CA ALA A 212 1.20 10.32 15.69
C ALA A 212 1.11 11.70 15.01
N ASP A 213 1.98 12.64 15.41
CA ASP A 213 1.98 14.04 14.95
C ASP A 213 2.92 14.32 13.77
N ASP A 214 3.58 13.28 13.23
CA ASP A 214 4.43 13.42 12.04
C ASP A 214 3.57 13.70 10.80
N ARG A 215 3.93 14.75 10.05
CA ARG A 215 3.18 15.13 8.84
C ARG A 215 3.43 14.19 7.66
N ILE A 216 2.48 14.27 6.74
CA ILE A 216 2.34 13.52 5.51
C ILE A 216 1.82 14.53 4.47
N ASP A 217 2.74 15.16 3.72
CA ASP A 217 2.45 15.76 2.41
C ASP A 217 2.52 14.66 1.34
N ALA A 218 1.51 14.55 0.46
CA ALA A 218 1.54 13.63 -0.67
C ALA A 218 0.61 14.09 -1.82
N ASP A 219 1.00 13.77 -3.06
CA ASP A 219 0.14 13.94 -4.24
C ASP A 219 -0.36 12.57 -4.73
N VAL A 220 -1.68 12.39 -4.78
CA VAL A 220 -2.36 11.25 -5.41
C VAL A 220 -3.09 11.72 -6.67
N TYR A 221 -2.69 11.20 -7.82
CA TYR A 221 -3.34 11.40 -9.10
C TYR A 221 -4.19 10.18 -9.46
N LEU A 222 -5.46 10.41 -9.80
CA LEU A 222 -6.36 9.39 -10.33
C LEU A 222 -6.71 9.75 -11.78
N LEU A 223 -6.61 8.79 -12.70
CA LEU A 223 -7.20 8.90 -14.04
C LEU A 223 -8.17 7.73 -14.22
N THR A 224 -9.44 8.03 -14.45
CA THR A 224 -10.50 7.05 -14.65
C THR A 224 -11.30 7.39 -15.91
N ASP A 225 -11.94 6.42 -16.57
CA ASP A 225 -12.68 6.65 -17.83
C ASP A 225 -13.76 7.75 -17.72
N GLN A 226 -14.36 7.89 -16.53
CA GLN A 226 -15.37 8.88 -16.18
C GLN A 226 -15.12 9.42 -14.75
N ARG A 227 -15.90 10.40 -14.32
CA ARG A 227 -15.76 10.99 -12.97
C ARG A 227 -15.99 9.91 -11.89
N PRO A 228 -15.02 9.65 -11.00
CA PRO A 228 -15.17 8.64 -9.97
C PRO A 228 -15.94 9.17 -8.76
N ALA A 229 -16.54 8.27 -8.00
CA ALA A 229 -16.92 8.54 -6.61
C ALA A 229 -15.76 8.13 -5.68
N LEU A 230 -15.58 8.88 -4.59
CA LEU A 230 -14.44 8.73 -3.68
C LEU A 230 -14.90 8.56 -2.23
N LEU A 231 -14.31 7.61 -1.50
CA LEU A 231 -14.58 7.38 -0.09
C LEU A 231 -13.26 7.13 0.69
N PRO A 232 -12.98 7.87 1.78
CA PRO A 232 -13.66 9.09 2.19
C PRO A 232 -13.51 10.20 1.12
N TYR A 233 -14.48 11.12 1.05
CA TYR A 233 -14.36 12.25 0.14
C TYR A 233 -13.24 13.20 0.63
N PRO A 234 -12.33 13.69 -0.23
CA PRO A 234 -11.18 14.49 0.17
C PRO A 234 -11.53 15.96 0.43
N PHE A 235 -12.14 16.22 1.61
CA PHE A 235 -12.48 17.58 2.10
C PHE A 235 -12.09 17.83 3.57
N ALA A 236 -11.50 16.83 4.25
CA ALA A 236 -11.25 16.82 5.69
C ALA A 236 -10.02 15.98 6.02
N ASN A 237 -9.58 16.00 7.30
CA ASN A 237 -8.47 15.18 7.82
C ASN A 237 -7.17 15.31 7.01
N GLY A 238 -6.89 16.51 6.50
CA GLY A 238 -5.71 16.79 5.66
C GLY A 238 -5.84 16.41 4.19
N MET A 239 -6.94 15.81 3.73
CA MET A 239 -7.15 15.52 2.30
C MET A 239 -7.93 16.64 1.61
N ARG A 240 -7.52 17.01 0.40
CA ARG A 240 -8.12 18.10 -0.39
C ARG A 240 -8.15 17.76 -1.89
N LEU A 241 -9.29 17.95 -2.55
CA LEU A 241 -9.43 17.79 -3.99
C LEU A 241 -8.93 19.03 -4.74
N ASP A 242 -7.65 19.02 -5.13
CA ASP A 242 -7.00 20.15 -5.82
C ASP A 242 -7.30 20.20 -7.33
N HIS A 243 -7.68 19.06 -7.93
CA HIS A 243 -8.12 18.98 -9.32
C HIS A 243 -9.18 17.88 -9.47
N SER A 244 -10.17 18.10 -10.35
CA SER A 244 -11.20 17.11 -10.71
C SER A 244 -11.92 17.58 -11.98
N ALA A 245 -11.44 17.20 -13.15
CA ALA A 245 -12.01 17.57 -14.45
C ALA A 245 -11.77 16.48 -15.51
N LEU A 246 -12.35 16.64 -16.70
CA LEU A 246 -11.91 15.89 -17.88
C LEU A 246 -10.45 16.24 -18.19
N ALA A 247 -9.63 15.23 -18.42
CA ALA A 247 -8.23 15.38 -18.84
C ALA A 247 -8.18 16.01 -20.24
N THR A 248 -7.19 16.88 -20.48
CA THR A 248 -6.99 17.47 -21.81
C THR A 248 -6.44 16.42 -22.78
N ALA A 249 -6.83 16.46 -24.05
CA ALA A 249 -6.29 15.54 -25.06
C ALA A 249 -4.75 15.62 -25.14
N SER A 250 -4.18 16.83 -25.08
CA SER A 250 -2.73 17.03 -25.01
C SER A 250 -2.10 16.32 -23.82
N LEU A 251 -2.72 16.34 -22.62
CA LEU A 251 -2.22 15.59 -21.47
C LEU A 251 -2.28 14.09 -21.71
N LEU A 252 -3.38 13.57 -22.27
CA LEU A 252 -3.52 12.13 -22.51
C LEU A 252 -2.53 11.63 -23.56
N ASP A 253 -2.26 12.40 -24.60
CA ASP A 253 -1.25 12.08 -25.61
C ASP A 253 0.19 12.24 -25.08
N ASP A 254 0.45 13.26 -24.27
CA ASP A 254 1.70 13.39 -23.50
C ASP A 254 1.95 12.11 -22.68
N LEU A 255 1.01 11.74 -21.80
CA LEU A 255 1.14 10.57 -20.94
C LEU A 255 1.28 9.27 -21.74
N ARG A 256 0.47 9.07 -22.79
CA ARG A 256 0.51 7.90 -23.69
C ARG A 256 1.89 7.70 -24.33
N SER A 257 2.62 8.78 -24.60
CA SER A 257 3.93 8.73 -25.25
C SER A 257 5.10 8.37 -24.32
N ASP A 258 4.88 8.27 -23.00
CA ASP A 258 5.88 7.78 -22.04
C ASP A 258 5.97 6.24 -22.03
N LYS A 259 7.12 5.72 -21.60
CA LYS A 259 7.40 4.28 -21.63
C LYS A 259 6.41 3.50 -20.76
N GLY A 260 5.77 2.48 -21.34
CA GLY A 260 4.80 1.62 -20.66
C GLY A 260 3.38 2.21 -20.58
N MET A 261 3.19 3.45 -21.02
CA MET A 261 1.94 4.21 -20.79
C MET A 261 0.96 4.20 -21.97
N GLY A 262 1.24 3.41 -23.02
CA GLY A 262 0.39 3.33 -24.22
C GLY A 262 -1.07 2.90 -23.97
N TRP A 263 -1.36 2.34 -22.79
CA TRP A 263 -2.70 1.97 -22.31
C TRP A 263 -3.60 3.16 -21.95
N ILE A 264 -3.04 4.36 -21.72
CA ILE A 264 -3.78 5.57 -21.31
C ILE A 264 -4.99 5.78 -22.24
N PRO A 265 -6.23 5.95 -21.74
CA PRO A 265 -7.40 6.03 -22.61
C PRO A 265 -7.38 7.27 -23.53
N GLN A 266 -8.24 7.27 -24.56
CA GLN A 266 -8.39 8.43 -25.48
C GLN A 266 -9.10 9.62 -24.82
N SER A 267 -9.85 9.37 -23.74
CA SER A 267 -10.54 10.35 -22.91
C SER A 267 -10.61 9.84 -21.47
N GLY A 268 -10.59 10.73 -20.49
CA GLY A 268 -10.77 10.33 -19.09
C GLY A 268 -10.95 11.52 -18.16
N TRP A 269 -11.21 11.24 -16.90
CA TRP A 269 -11.34 12.20 -15.81
C TRP A 269 -10.09 12.17 -14.93
N LEU A 270 -9.38 13.30 -14.86
CA LEU A 270 -8.24 13.48 -13.96
C LEU A 270 -8.74 14.02 -12.62
N SER A 271 -8.31 13.40 -11.52
CA SER A 271 -8.42 13.97 -10.17
C SER A 271 -7.04 14.07 -9.52
N LYS A 272 -6.83 15.13 -8.73
CA LYS A 272 -5.68 15.28 -7.82
C LYS A 272 -6.21 15.41 -6.40
N ILE A 273 -5.81 14.48 -5.55
CA ILE A 273 -5.98 14.58 -4.10
C ILE A 273 -4.62 14.99 -3.54
N ALA A 274 -4.55 16.19 -2.99
CA ALA A 274 -3.45 16.59 -2.12
C ALA A 274 -3.73 16.08 -0.71
N ILE A 275 -2.70 15.53 -0.08
CA ILE A 275 -2.70 15.11 1.31
C ILE A 275 -1.72 16.03 2.05
N ASP A 276 -2.16 16.57 3.17
CA ASP A 276 -1.39 17.36 4.13
C ASP A 276 -1.98 17.06 5.52
N ALA A 277 -1.60 15.91 6.06
CA ALA A 277 -2.21 15.29 7.25
C ALA A 277 -1.13 14.91 8.29
N SER A 278 -1.53 14.61 9.54
CA SER A 278 -0.69 13.87 10.49
C SER A 278 -0.87 12.36 10.31
N ALA A 279 0.11 11.55 10.73
CA ALA A 279 -0.02 10.09 10.72
C ALA A 279 -1.25 9.59 11.50
N SER A 280 -1.62 10.28 12.58
CA SER A 280 -2.84 10.01 13.36
C SER A 280 -4.16 10.30 12.64
N GLN A 281 -4.15 11.10 11.56
CA GLN A 281 -5.35 11.41 10.77
C GLN A 281 -5.62 10.37 9.67
N LEU A 282 -4.58 9.68 9.17
CA LEU A 282 -4.69 8.73 8.06
C LEU A 282 -4.82 7.29 8.58
N THR A 283 -5.97 6.99 9.18
CA THR A 283 -6.31 5.66 9.73
C THR A 283 -7.05 4.74 8.74
N TYR A 284 -7.24 5.21 7.52
CA TYR A 284 -8.06 4.63 6.45
C TYR A 284 -7.37 4.80 5.09
N ASP A 285 -7.94 4.22 4.05
CA ASP A 285 -7.49 4.30 2.65
C ASP A 285 -8.51 5.02 1.76
N LEU A 286 -8.13 5.37 0.53
CA LEU A 286 -9.02 5.99 -0.46
C LEU A 286 -9.60 4.93 -1.40
N ALA A 287 -10.86 4.53 -1.19
CA ALA A 287 -11.60 3.74 -2.15
C ALA A 287 -12.13 4.61 -3.30
N VAL A 288 -12.01 4.09 -4.51
CA VAL A 288 -12.50 4.72 -5.74
C VAL A 288 -13.59 3.83 -6.33
N ASP A 289 -14.76 4.40 -6.64
CA ASP A 289 -15.69 3.76 -7.57
C ASP A 289 -15.59 4.44 -8.94
N THR A 290 -15.13 3.66 -9.91
CA THR A 290 -14.81 4.09 -11.28
C THR A 290 -16.06 4.34 -12.14
N LYS A 291 -17.25 4.04 -11.61
CA LYS A 291 -18.55 4.21 -12.27
C LYS A 291 -19.37 5.35 -11.65
N GLY A 292 -18.80 6.10 -10.72
CA GLY A 292 -19.46 7.23 -10.06
C GLY A 292 -20.58 6.83 -9.08
N ALA A 293 -20.64 5.56 -8.67
CA ALA A 293 -21.72 4.99 -7.86
C ALA A 293 -21.42 5.06 -6.35
N SER A 294 -21.07 3.95 -5.71
CA SER A 294 -20.90 3.85 -4.25
C SER A 294 -19.59 3.10 -3.91
N PRO A 295 -18.52 3.80 -3.52
CA PRO A 295 -17.25 3.16 -3.20
C PRO A 295 -17.33 2.26 -1.98
N SER A 296 -16.55 1.17 -1.98
CA SER A 296 -16.57 0.17 -0.93
C SER A 296 -16.01 0.71 0.39
N ARG A 297 -16.83 0.67 1.46
CA ARG A 297 -16.41 1.01 2.83
C ARG A 297 -15.29 0.08 3.33
N VAL A 298 -15.32 -1.18 2.90
CA VAL A 298 -14.24 -2.16 3.17
C VAL A 298 -12.97 -1.77 2.45
N ALA A 299 -13.02 -1.41 1.15
CA ALA A 299 -11.83 -0.96 0.42
C ALA A 299 -11.19 0.29 1.05
N ALA A 300 -12.01 1.21 1.56
CA ALA A 300 -11.54 2.39 2.30
C ALA A 300 -11.00 2.07 3.71
N GLY A 301 -11.13 0.83 4.19
CA GLY A 301 -10.77 0.47 5.57
C GLY A 301 -11.67 1.08 6.65
N LEU A 302 -12.86 1.58 6.26
CA LEU A 302 -13.89 2.16 7.14
C LEU A 302 -14.91 1.12 7.62
N GLU A 303 -14.70 -0.15 7.24
CA GLU A 303 -15.52 -1.31 7.57
C GLU A 303 -14.64 -2.56 7.50
N ALA A 304 -14.85 -3.51 8.42
CA ALA A 304 -14.14 -4.79 8.36
C ALA A 304 -14.70 -5.64 7.20
N PRO A 305 -13.86 -6.42 6.49
CA PRO A 305 -14.32 -7.46 5.58
C PRO A 305 -15.33 -8.38 6.27
N ALA A 306 -16.36 -8.82 5.53
CA ALA A 306 -17.27 -9.85 6.01
C ALA A 306 -16.46 -11.10 6.36
N SER A 307 -16.39 -11.45 7.64
CA SER A 307 -15.57 -12.56 8.11
C SER A 307 -16.00 -13.83 7.41
N VAL A 308 -15.08 -14.44 6.66
CA VAL A 308 -15.28 -15.81 6.16
C VAL A 308 -15.38 -16.69 7.40
N LYS A 309 -16.61 -17.00 7.80
CA LYS A 309 -16.86 -18.06 8.77
C LYS A 309 -16.38 -19.34 8.13
N SER A 310 -15.15 -19.73 8.44
CA SER A 310 -14.67 -21.09 8.25
C SER A 310 -15.72 -21.99 8.90
N SER A 311 -16.54 -22.63 8.06
CA SER A 311 -17.43 -23.69 8.49
C SER A 311 -16.52 -24.86 8.84
N SER A 312 -15.97 -24.85 10.06
CA SER A 312 -15.38 -26.04 10.64
C SER A 312 -16.41 -27.14 10.50
N GLY A 313 -16.07 -28.18 9.73
CA GLY A 313 -16.91 -29.37 9.51
C GLY A 313 -16.97 -30.25 10.76
N GLN A 314 -17.02 -29.60 11.92
CA GLN A 314 -17.04 -30.19 13.24
C GLN A 314 -18.53 -30.34 13.60
N PRO A 315 -19.09 -31.56 13.50
CA PRO A 315 -20.51 -31.78 13.74
C PRO A 315 -20.89 -31.26 15.12
N SER A 316 -22.08 -30.66 15.24
CA SER A 316 -22.60 -30.23 16.54
C SER A 316 -22.70 -31.42 17.50
N SER A 317 -22.76 -31.16 18.81
CA SER A 317 -23.05 -32.16 19.85
C SER A 317 -24.17 -33.12 19.44
N ASP A 318 -25.20 -32.57 18.83
CA ASP A 318 -26.44 -33.25 18.47
C ASP A 318 -26.22 -34.16 17.26
N GLN A 319 -25.42 -33.73 16.28
CA GLN A 319 -24.99 -34.57 15.15
C GLN A 319 -24.06 -35.70 15.61
N ILE A 320 -23.13 -35.44 16.53
CA ILE A 320 -22.27 -36.47 17.14
C ILE A 320 -23.14 -37.49 17.90
N THR A 321 -24.15 -37.02 18.64
CA THR A 321 -25.09 -37.86 19.40
C THR A 321 -25.95 -38.71 18.46
N LEU A 322 -26.44 -38.15 17.35
CA LEU A 322 -27.17 -38.88 16.31
C LEU A 322 -26.32 -39.96 15.63
N ILE A 323 -25.06 -39.66 15.31
CA ILE A 323 -24.12 -40.64 14.73
C ILE A 323 -23.83 -41.77 15.74
N GLY A 324 -23.63 -41.44 17.03
CA GLY A 324 -23.47 -42.41 18.10
C GLY A 324 -24.69 -43.33 18.27
N LEU A 325 -25.90 -42.76 18.26
CA LEU A 325 -27.16 -43.52 18.30
C LEU A 325 -27.34 -44.44 17.10
N ALA A 326 -27.03 -43.96 15.89
CA ALA A 326 -27.11 -44.76 14.67
C ALA A 326 -26.15 -45.96 14.71
N LEU A 327 -24.90 -45.75 15.13
CA LEU A 327 -23.90 -46.81 15.28
C LEU A 327 -24.29 -47.82 16.38
N ALA A 328 -24.80 -47.35 17.52
CA ALA A 328 -25.28 -48.21 18.60
C ALA A 328 -26.47 -49.09 18.15
N ALA A 329 -27.43 -48.52 17.42
CA ALA A 329 -28.55 -49.27 16.84
C ALA A 329 -28.08 -50.33 15.83
N PHE A 330 -27.12 -49.99 14.96
CA PHE A 330 -26.55 -50.93 13.99
C PHE A 330 -25.80 -52.08 14.68
N GLY A 331 -25.04 -51.79 15.75
CA GLY A 331 -24.37 -52.79 16.58
C GLY A 331 -25.35 -53.73 17.28
N ALA A 332 -26.44 -53.21 17.85
CA ALA A 332 -27.49 -54.00 18.48
C ALA A 332 -28.19 -54.94 17.49
N ILE A 333 -28.52 -54.45 16.28
CA ILE A 333 -29.10 -55.26 15.19
C ILE A 333 -28.12 -56.38 14.78
N PHE A 334 -26.82 -56.10 14.68
CA PHE A 334 -25.81 -57.09 14.30
C PHE A 334 -25.61 -58.18 15.37
N LEU A 335 -25.69 -57.83 16.65
CA LEU A 335 -25.65 -58.77 17.77
C LEU A 335 -26.90 -59.66 17.81
N LEU A 336 -28.10 -59.08 17.70
CA LEU A 336 -29.36 -59.83 17.60
C LEU A 336 -29.34 -60.82 16.44
N ARG A 337 -28.81 -60.43 15.28
CA ARG A 337 -28.72 -61.29 14.09
C ARG A 337 -27.69 -62.43 14.20
N LYS A 338 -26.75 -62.36 15.16
CA LYS A 338 -25.87 -63.49 15.53
C LYS A 338 -26.46 -64.39 16.63
N GLY A 339 -27.56 -63.98 17.28
CA GLY A 339 -28.15 -64.68 18.42
C GLY A 339 -29.12 -65.82 18.08
N GLN A 340 -29.44 -66.06 16.81
CA GLN A 340 -30.34 -67.14 16.41
C GLN A 340 -29.56 -68.43 16.10
N PRO A 341 -29.65 -69.50 16.92
CA PRO A 341 -29.14 -70.81 16.55
C PRO A 341 -30.02 -71.41 15.45
N VAL A 342 -29.40 -72.06 14.46
CA VAL A 342 -30.12 -72.84 13.46
C VAL A 342 -30.58 -74.14 14.12
N ILE A 343 -31.89 -74.26 14.35
CA ILE A 343 -32.55 -75.52 14.71
C ILE A 343 -32.96 -76.21 13.40
N GLY A 344 -32.61 -77.49 13.27
CA GLY A 344 -33.06 -78.38 12.19
C GLY A 344 -34.11 -79.37 12.69
#